data_AF-R4XEG2-F1
#
_entry.id   AF-R4XEG2-F1
#
_cell.length_a   1.000
_cell.length_b   1.000
_cell.length_c   1.000
_cell.angle_alpha   90.00
_cell.angle_beta   90.00
_cell.angle_gamma   90.00
#
_symmetry.space_group_name_H-M   'P 1'
#
loop_
_entity.id
_entity.type
_entity.pdbx_description
1 polymer ?
#
loop_
_entity_poly.entity_id
_entity_poly.type
_entity_poly.pdbx_seq_one_letter_code
_entity_poly.pdbx_strand_id
1 'polypeptide(L)'
;MVSPVGSGGRRLDDKIAELPHDASYYSFEFFPPKTQAGLDNLQARISRMSRFQPLFVTVTWGTGGSTAEKSLELATACEKDHGLTTCLHLTCTNMDKKILDNALATAKEAGIRNILALRGDPPRGEEYWTPNEGEFVYAIDLVRYIRKEHKDWFCIGVAAYPEGHADVTHPEALDPADDIPFLAQKVEAGANFILTQLFYDTDQFTKFHEMLLKYNSELFGKIPLIPAIMPIQSYQTLMRMTSLSHASLPKDIHDRVEAVKGNDEEVKRIGVEISIAIIQDLKMKTNNHVRGSHLCTLNLEKSVALTLMGSGLYVKPSRESSPTRTNGDVKNRAHVDHLSPDKKKDSKTKQVASNTSPDGQDSEALQAVNISEGLGSKGREATWDEYPNGRFGDSRSPAYGELDGWGVSLGVPVRKALEMWGRPESTNDITKVFVDHIAGKIMGTPWSTEPLSTETEVIRSELLSLNEKQLWTVGSQPAVNCAPSDDSRFGWGPRGGYIFQKSFVEFFAKEDQWNAIKERIKDDSQISYYAGTRRGRFESNMAATDANAVTWGIFPGKEIAQPTIIEEVSFKAWREEAFALWSEWERLYEPGSPAARLLRQVTERFWLVSIVHHDYKDESALWKIFV
;
A
#
# COMPACT_ATOMS: atom_id res chain seq x y z
N MET A 1 33.79 6.50 22.86
CA MET A 1 32.78 5.78 22.07
C MET A 1 31.88 6.85 21.48
N VAL A 2 31.96 7.09 20.17
CA VAL A 2 31.12 8.07 19.48
C VAL A 2 30.02 7.26 18.82
N SER A 3 28.78 7.41 19.29
CA SER A 3 27.61 6.84 18.61
C SER A 3 27.49 7.44 17.21
N PRO A 4 27.09 6.67 16.19
CA PRO A 4 26.76 7.25 14.89
C PRO A 4 25.57 8.19 15.11
N VAL A 5 25.73 9.46 14.70
CA VAL A 5 24.67 10.46 14.78
C VAL A 5 23.51 9.97 13.92
N GLY A 6 22.37 9.66 14.54
CA GLY A 6 21.15 9.27 13.83
C GLY A 6 20.74 10.37 12.83
N SER A 7 20.24 9.98 11.67
CA SER A 7 19.85 10.92 10.61
C SER A 7 18.52 11.65 10.89
N GLY A 8 17.81 11.25 11.96
CA GLY A 8 16.58 11.88 12.42
C GLY A 8 16.77 13.32 12.93
N GLY A 9 15.69 14.09 12.93
CA GLY A 9 15.60 15.45 13.44
C GLY A 9 16.03 16.52 12.44
N ARG A 10 16.25 16.16 11.17
CA ARG A 10 16.78 17.06 10.15
C ARG A 10 15.72 17.46 9.12
N ARG A 11 15.82 18.70 8.64
CA ARG A 11 15.01 19.19 7.53
C ARG A 11 15.55 18.63 6.21
N LEU A 12 14.64 18.24 5.31
CA LEU A 12 14.98 17.59 4.05
C LEU A 12 15.67 18.54 3.06
N ASP A 13 15.30 19.81 3.04
CA ASP A 13 15.94 20.81 2.17
C ASP A 13 17.41 21.01 2.53
N ASP A 14 17.75 21.07 3.82
CA ASP A 14 19.15 21.09 4.28
C ASP A 14 19.90 19.83 3.82
N LYS A 15 19.30 18.64 4.00
CA LYS A 15 19.92 17.38 3.58
C LYS A 15 20.15 17.31 2.07
N ILE A 16 19.21 17.78 1.26
CA ILE A 16 19.34 17.80 -0.20
C ILE A 16 20.42 18.81 -0.64
N ALA A 17 20.48 19.97 0.01
CA ALA A 17 21.48 21.01 -0.28
C ALA A 17 22.92 20.59 0.09
N GLU A 18 23.09 19.73 1.09
CA GLU A 18 24.39 19.19 1.51
C GLU A 18 24.94 18.11 0.57
N LEU A 19 24.10 17.53 -0.29
CA LEU A 19 24.55 16.53 -1.24
C LEU A 19 25.41 17.18 -2.33
N PRO A 20 26.43 16.46 -2.86
CA PRO A 20 27.14 16.88 -4.06
C PRO A 20 26.16 17.21 -5.20
N HIS A 21 26.52 18.18 -6.03
CA HIS A 21 25.66 18.69 -7.09
C HIS A 21 25.14 17.58 -8.04
N ASP A 22 25.97 16.58 -8.30
CA ASP A 22 25.71 15.42 -9.17
C ASP A 22 25.23 14.17 -8.43
N ALA A 23 25.09 14.22 -7.10
CA ALA A 23 24.66 13.08 -6.31
C ALA A 23 23.15 12.85 -6.47
N SER A 24 22.81 11.63 -6.88
CA SER A 24 21.45 11.10 -6.83
C SER A 24 21.07 10.70 -5.40
N TYR A 25 19.77 10.74 -5.09
CA TYR A 25 19.24 10.29 -3.81
C TYR A 25 17.87 9.63 -3.99
N TYR A 26 17.43 8.89 -2.97
CA TYR A 26 16.14 8.21 -3.00
C TYR A 26 15.47 8.19 -1.63
N SER A 27 14.19 7.90 -1.65
CA SER A 27 13.36 7.72 -0.46
C SER A 27 12.36 6.59 -0.66
N PHE A 28 11.79 6.13 0.45
CA PHE A 28 10.76 5.09 0.47
C PHE A 28 9.46 5.64 1.06
N GLU A 29 8.33 5.23 0.52
CA GLU A 29 7.01 5.47 1.11
C GLU A 29 6.50 4.24 1.84
N PHE A 30 5.95 4.44 3.04
CA PHE A 30 5.24 3.42 3.81
C PHE A 30 3.86 3.91 4.22
N PHE A 31 2.94 2.98 4.44
CA PHE A 31 1.60 3.25 4.98
C PHE A 31 1.33 2.44 6.25
N PRO A 32 0.50 2.93 7.19
CA PRO A 32 0.18 2.20 8.42
C PRO A 32 -0.57 0.89 8.10
N PRO A 33 -0.06 -0.29 8.53
CA PRO A 33 -0.74 -1.56 8.29
C PRO A 33 -2.11 -1.65 8.99
N LYS A 34 -3.00 -2.47 8.43
CA LYS A 34 -4.34 -2.67 9.00
C LYS A 34 -4.32 -3.48 10.30
N THR A 35 -3.38 -4.41 10.43
CA THR A 35 -3.29 -5.37 11.54
C THR A 35 -2.04 -5.13 12.40
N GLN A 36 -2.07 -5.59 13.65
CA GLN A 36 -0.90 -5.52 14.54
C GLN A 36 0.26 -6.38 14.00
N ALA A 37 -0.02 -7.59 13.52
CA ALA A 37 1.00 -8.46 12.94
C ALA A 37 1.65 -7.82 11.69
N GLY A 38 0.84 -7.15 10.85
CA GLY A 38 1.34 -6.37 9.73
C GLY A 38 2.23 -5.22 10.16
N LEU A 39 1.91 -4.54 11.27
CA LEU A 39 2.76 -3.51 11.85
C LEU A 39 4.10 -4.07 12.34
N ASP A 40 4.09 -5.17 13.09
CA ASP A 40 5.31 -5.80 13.61
C ASP A 40 6.24 -6.25 12.46
N ASN A 41 5.67 -6.82 11.39
CA ASN A 41 6.41 -7.20 10.20
C ASN A 41 6.91 -5.99 9.40
N LEU A 42 6.15 -4.88 9.37
CA LEU A 42 6.61 -3.65 8.74
C LEU A 42 7.82 -3.09 9.47
N GLN A 43 7.83 -3.09 10.81
CA GLN A 43 8.96 -2.63 11.61
C GLN A 43 10.23 -3.43 11.28
N ALA A 44 10.10 -4.76 11.17
CA ALA A 44 11.21 -5.61 10.75
C ALA A 44 11.68 -5.30 9.31
N ARG A 45 10.76 -4.96 8.41
CA ARG A 45 11.07 -4.57 7.02
C ARG A 45 11.75 -3.20 6.95
N ILE A 46 11.25 -2.20 7.65
CA ILE A 46 11.86 -0.86 7.76
C ILE A 46 13.29 -0.99 8.27
N SER A 47 13.55 -1.84 9.27
CA SER A 47 14.90 -2.12 9.78
C SER A 47 15.84 -2.72 8.72
N ARG A 48 15.32 -3.52 7.78
CA ARG A 48 16.11 -4.02 6.65
C ARG A 48 16.32 -2.95 5.59
N MET A 49 15.25 -2.24 5.23
CA MET A 49 15.28 -1.22 4.20
C MET A 49 16.10 0.02 4.60
N SER A 50 16.22 0.32 5.89
CA SER A 50 17.09 1.39 6.41
C SER A 50 18.57 1.17 6.10
N ARG A 51 19.00 -0.08 5.85
CA ARG A 51 20.37 -0.42 5.43
C ARG A 51 20.69 0.06 4.02
N PHE A 52 19.66 0.30 3.21
CA PHE A 52 19.83 1.02 1.96
C PHE A 52 20.06 2.51 2.20
N GLN A 53 20.07 3.03 3.43
CA GLN A 53 20.36 4.45 3.72
C GLN A 53 19.56 5.45 2.86
N PRO A 54 18.22 5.32 2.77
CA PRO A 54 17.42 6.31 2.06
C PRO A 54 17.63 7.70 2.66
N LEU A 55 17.57 8.75 1.83
CA LEU A 55 17.74 10.13 2.31
C LEU A 55 16.61 10.49 3.29
N PHE A 56 15.41 9.99 3.04
CA PHE A 56 14.26 10.11 3.92
C PHE A 56 13.25 8.99 3.65
N VAL A 57 12.24 8.86 4.50
CA VAL A 57 11.04 8.05 4.25
C VAL A 57 9.79 8.90 4.38
N THR A 58 8.73 8.57 3.65
CA THR A 58 7.40 9.16 3.83
C THR A 58 6.48 8.17 4.55
N VAL A 59 5.56 8.70 5.35
CA VAL A 59 4.47 7.93 5.95
C VAL A 59 3.14 8.53 5.52
N THR A 60 2.30 7.72 4.87
CA THR A 60 1.01 8.18 4.33
C THR A 60 0.01 8.56 5.43
N TRP A 61 -0.98 9.33 5.03
CA TRP A 61 -2.05 9.84 5.89
C TRP A 61 -3.38 9.61 5.20
N GLY A 62 -4.27 8.88 5.85
CA GLY A 62 -5.57 8.54 5.31
C GLY A 62 -6.50 9.74 5.20
N THR A 63 -7.37 9.72 4.20
CA THR A 63 -8.35 10.78 3.93
C THR A 63 -9.18 11.09 5.19
N GLY A 64 -9.35 12.39 5.47
CA GLY A 64 -10.09 12.88 6.64
C GLY A 64 -9.47 12.49 7.99
N GLY A 65 -8.19 12.08 8.03
CA GLY A 65 -7.52 11.72 9.28
C GLY A 65 -7.92 10.36 9.82
N SER A 66 -8.51 9.52 8.96
CA SER A 66 -8.95 8.16 9.32
C SER A 66 -7.83 7.27 9.88
N THR A 67 -6.58 7.55 9.54
CA THR A 67 -5.40 6.83 10.04
C THR A 67 -4.51 7.69 10.95
N ALA A 68 -4.96 8.86 11.42
CA ALA A 68 -4.11 9.86 12.08
C ALA A 68 -3.21 9.28 13.18
N GLU A 69 -3.78 8.49 14.09
CA GLU A 69 -3.07 7.84 15.19
C GLU A 69 -2.00 6.87 14.67
N LYS A 70 -2.39 5.90 13.82
CA LYS A 70 -1.48 4.90 13.26
C LYS A 70 -0.37 5.52 12.40
N SER A 71 -0.68 6.57 11.63
CA SER A 71 0.30 7.31 10.82
C SER A 71 1.32 8.02 11.71
N LEU A 72 0.88 8.66 12.81
CA LEU A 72 1.76 9.32 13.77
C LEU A 72 2.65 8.32 14.52
N GLU A 73 2.10 7.18 14.93
CA GLU A 73 2.85 6.09 15.57
C GLU A 73 3.94 5.55 14.63
N LEU A 74 3.59 5.21 13.39
CA LEU A 74 4.54 4.69 12.41
C LEU A 74 5.62 5.73 12.07
N ALA A 75 5.25 6.99 11.88
CA ALA A 75 6.20 8.07 11.61
C ALA A 75 7.15 8.31 12.79
N THR A 76 6.63 8.24 14.03
CA THR A 76 7.44 8.36 15.25
C THR A 76 8.43 7.20 15.36
N ALA A 77 8.00 5.97 15.05
CA ALA A 77 8.88 4.81 15.06
C ALA A 77 10.00 4.93 14.00
N CYS A 78 9.67 5.36 12.78
CA CYS A 78 10.67 5.63 11.74
C CYS A 78 11.74 6.64 12.22
N GLU A 79 11.28 7.71 12.87
CA GLU A 79 12.14 8.80 13.34
C GLU A 79 13.00 8.41 14.55
N LYS A 80 12.38 7.87 15.60
CA LYS A 80 13.03 7.62 16.90
C LYS A 80 13.70 6.26 16.98
N ASP A 81 13.07 5.22 16.44
CA ASP A 81 13.51 3.84 16.66
C ASP A 81 14.45 3.39 15.53
N HIS A 82 14.19 3.80 14.29
CA HIS A 82 15.02 3.47 13.12
C HIS A 82 16.01 4.58 12.73
N GLY A 83 15.88 5.78 13.32
CA GLY A 83 16.77 6.91 13.04
C GLY A 83 16.69 7.42 11.60
N LEU A 84 15.56 7.18 10.92
CA LEU A 84 15.30 7.62 9.55
C LEU A 84 14.74 9.05 9.58
N THR A 85 15.24 9.92 8.70
CA THR A 85 14.57 11.21 8.46
C THR A 85 13.17 10.94 7.92
N THR A 86 12.14 11.31 8.67
CA THR A 86 10.76 11.00 8.32
C THR A 86 10.03 12.24 7.81
N CYS A 87 9.21 12.04 6.79
CA CYS A 87 8.27 13.00 6.26
C CYS A 87 6.83 12.49 6.43
N LEU A 88 6.04 13.19 7.24
CA LEU A 88 4.66 12.82 7.50
C LEU A 88 3.73 13.47 6.47
N HIS A 89 2.89 12.68 5.81
CA HIS A 89 1.81 13.22 4.98
C HIS A 89 0.76 13.87 5.89
N LEU A 90 0.17 14.98 5.43
CA LEU A 90 -0.87 15.66 6.18
C LEU A 90 -1.85 16.33 5.23
N THR A 91 -3.11 15.89 5.25
CA THR A 91 -4.20 16.52 4.48
C THR A 91 -4.79 17.70 5.25
N CYS A 92 -5.64 18.52 4.61
CA CYS A 92 -6.29 19.65 5.28
C CYS A 92 -7.80 19.75 5.07
N THR A 93 -8.36 19.03 4.10
CA THR A 93 -9.82 18.94 3.91
C THR A 93 -10.43 17.85 4.79
N ASN A 94 -11.72 18.00 5.12
CA ASN A 94 -12.53 17.01 5.85
C ASN A 94 -11.96 16.59 7.23
N MET A 95 -11.25 17.49 7.93
CA MET A 95 -10.69 17.23 9.26
C MET A 95 -10.91 18.42 10.19
N ASP A 96 -11.23 18.16 11.46
CA ASP A 96 -11.24 19.20 12.51
C ASP A 96 -9.81 19.78 12.65
N LYS A 97 -9.69 21.11 12.69
CA LYS A 97 -8.42 21.81 12.95
C LYS A 97 -7.65 21.24 14.15
N LYS A 98 -8.34 20.77 15.21
CA LYS A 98 -7.70 20.15 16.37
C LYS A 98 -6.90 18.89 16.01
N ILE A 99 -7.34 18.11 15.04
CA ILE A 99 -6.60 16.94 14.55
C ILE A 99 -5.29 17.39 13.91
N LEU A 100 -5.34 18.47 13.12
CA LEU A 100 -4.17 19.07 12.49
C LEU A 100 -3.19 19.62 13.54
N ASP A 101 -3.69 20.40 14.50
CA ASP A 101 -2.89 20.97 15.60
C ASP A 101 -2.19 19.85 16.40
N ASN A 102 -2.94 18.80 16.75
CA ASN A 102 -2.42 17.64 17.47
C ASN A 102 -1.36 16.89 16.66
N ALA A 103 -1.59 16.68 15.36
CA ALA A 103 -0.64 16.01 14.48
C ALA A 103 0.67 16.79 14.36
N LEU A 104 0.61 18.11 14.16
CA LEU A 104 1.79 18.98 14.09
C LEU A 104 2.55 19.05 15.43
N ALA A 105 1.82 19.12 16.55
CA ALA A 105 2.42 19.09 17.88
C ALA A 105 3.14 17.75 18.15
N THR A 106 2.46 16.64 17.85
CA THR A 106 3.01 15.27 18.02
C THR A 106 4.23 15.06 17.13
N ALA A 107 4.16 15.46 15.85
CA ALA A 107 5.30 15.38 14.93
C ALA A 107 6.51 16.17 15.46
N LYS A 108 6.26 17.39 15.96
CA LYS A 108 7.32 18.22 16.54
C LYS A 108 7.93 17.62 17.80
N GLU A 109 7.13 17.06 18.71
CA GLU A 109 7.60 16.32 19.89
C GLU A 109 8.35 15.03 19.53
N ALA A 110 7.96 14.39 18.43
CA ALA A 110 8.65 13.23 17.89
C ALA A 110 10.02 13.58 17.28
N GLY A 111 10.28 14.86 17.00
CA GLY A 111 11.48 15.33 16.30
C GLY A 111 11.32 15.35 14.77
N ILE A 112 10.15 14.99 14.25
CA ILE A 112 9.84 15.02 12.83
C ILE A 112 9.84 16.48 12.37
N ARG A 113 10.61 16.75 11.31
CA ARG A 113 10.76 18.10 10.74
C ARG A 113 10.22 18.24 9.33
N ASN A 114 9.66 17.20 8.75
CA ASN A 114 9.26 17.21 7.34
C ASN A 114 7.78 16.86 7.24
N ILE A 115 7.01 17.73 6.60
CA ILE A 115 5.56 17.53 6.38
C ILE A 115 5.29 17.62 4.88
N LEU A 116 4.61 16.63 4.31
CA LEU A 116 4.05 16.75 2.97
C LEU A 116 2.63 17.31 3.09
N ALA A 117 2.47 18.59 2.77
CA ALA A 117 1.19 19.29 2.85
C ALA A 117 0.32 18.97 1.64
N LEU A 118 -0.80 18.31 1.89
CA LEU A 118 -1.75 17.82 0.90
C LEU A 118 -3.11 18.46 1.12
N ARG A 119 -3.92 18.56 0.05
CA ARG A 119 -5.32 18.93 0.19
C ARG A 119 -6.08 17.81 0.89
N GLY A 120 -5.93 16.59 0.37
CA GLY A 120 -6.88 15.49 0.58
C GLY A 120 -7.92 15.48 -0.53
N ASP A 121 -8.72 14.42 -0.56
CA ASP A 121 -9.84 14.31 -1.49
C ASP A 121 -10.88 15.42 -1.21
N PRO A 122 -11.55 15.93 -2.26
CA PRO A 122 -12.56 16.95 -2.07
C PRO A 122 -13.70 16.45 -1.19
N PRO A 123 -14.39 17.34 -0.46
CA PRO A 123 -15.72 17.10 0.07
C PRO A 123 -16.60 16.41 -0.97
N ARG A 124 -17.18 15.24 -0.67
CA ARG A 124 -18.11 14.58 -1.59
C ARG A 124 -19.48 15.24 -1.47
N GLY A 125 -19.85 16.08 -2.44
CA GLY A 125 -21.10 16.86 -2.44
C GLY A 125 -20.97 18.21 -1.71
N GLU A 126 -22.04 19.00 -1.72
CA GLU A 126 -22.07 20.34 -1.07
C GLU A 126 -21.98 20.27 0.47
N GLU A 127 -22.02 19.07 1.07
CA GLU A 127 -22.33 18.89 2.49
C GLU A 127 -21.27 18.10 3.29
N TYR A 128 -20.13 17.76 2.66
CA TYR A 128 -18.92 17.37 3.40
C TYR A 128 -18.22 18.55 4.07
N TRP A 129 -18.86 19.72 4.11
CA TRP A 129 -18.43 20.81 4.93
C TRP A 129 -18.61 20.44 6.40
N THR A 130 -17.58 19.84 6.99
CA THR A 130 -17.37 20.01 8.43
C THR A 130 -17.11 21.50 8.63
N PRO A 131 -17.73 22.16 9.63
CA PRO A 131 -17.42 23.55 9.96
C PRO A 131 -15.99 23.70 10.48
N ASN A 132 -14.97 23.49 9.66
CA ASN A 132 -13.83 24.38 9.72
C ASN A 132 -14.35 25.67 9.09
N GLU A 133 -14.25 26.78 9.79
CA GLU A 133 -14.72 28.11 9.39
C GLU A 133 -14.04 28.62 8.10
N GLY A 134 -14.15 27.91 6.97
CA GLY A 134 -13.52 28.23 5.70
C GLY A 134 -11.98 28.23 5.69
N GLU A 135 -11.29 27.82 6.75
CA GLU A 135 -9.85 28.06 6.90
C GLU A 135 -8.96 27.18 5.98
N PHE A 136 -9.39 25.97 5.61
CA PHE A 136 -8.59 25.02 4.83
C PHE A 136 -9.37 24.47 3.63
N VAL A 137 -9.11 25.00 2.44
CA VAL A 137 -9.75 24.56 1.19
C VAL A 137 -8.75 23.88 0.26
N TYR A 138 -7.52 24.42 0.22
CA TYR A 138 -6.45 23.96 -0.66
C TYR A 138 -5.18 23.66 0.14
N ALA A 139 -4.29 22.86 -0.41
CA ALA A 139 -3.00 22.54 0.23
C ALA A 139 -2.17 23.79 0.58
N ILE A 140 -2.33 24.89 -0.18
CA ILE A 140 -1.67 26.18 0.12
C ILE A 140 -2.09 26.76 1.47
N ASP A 141 -3.33 26.54 1.90
CA ASP A 141 -3.83 27.02 3.18
C ASP A 141 -3.11 26.31 4.32
N LEU A 142 -2.87 25.00 4.17
CA LEU A 142 -2.05 24.23 5.09
C LEU A 142 -0.58 24.70 5.11
N VAL A 143 0.01 24.99 3.95
CA VAL A 143 1.37 25.56 3.88
C VAL A 143 1.45 26.87 4.67
N ARG A 144 0.53 27.81 4.40
CA ARG A 144 0.46 29.12 5.08
C ARG A 144 0.24 28.96 6.58
N TYR A 145 -0.63 28.05 6.97
CA TYR A 145 -0.93 27.76 8.36
C TYR A 145 0.29 27.22 9.12
N ILE A 146 0.96 26.20 8.58
CA ILE A 146 2.20 25.65 9.19
C ILE A 146 3.26 26.75 9.30
N ARG A 147 3.43 27.59 8.28
CA ARG A 147 4.38 28.72 8.32
C ARG A 147 4.01 29.76 9.38
N LYS A 148 2.73 30.09 9.52
CA LYS A 148 2.24 31.04 10.53
C LYS A 148 2.49 30.55 11.95
N GLU A 149 2.12 29.30 12.25
CA GLU A 149 2.13 28.76 13.62
C GLU A 149 3.49 28.16 14.01
N HIS A 150 4.21 27.57 13.06
CA HIS A 150 5.46 26.83 13.32
C HIS A 150 6.69 27.46 12.65
N LYS A 151 6.54 28.56 11.90
CA LYS A 151 7.64 29.27 11.21
C LYS A 151 8.47 28.30 10.35
N ASP A 152 9.79 28.36 10.50
CA ASP A 152 10.77 27.53 9.81
C ASP A 152 11.11 26.24 10.57
N TRP A 153 10.28 25.79 11.51
CA TRP A 153 10.52 24.51 12.16
C TRP A 153 10.42 23.35 11.16
N PHE A 154 9.37 23.35 10.33
CA PHE A 154 9.11 22.30 9.35
C PHE A 154 9.66 22.63 7.96
N CYS A 155 10.30 21.66 7.33
CA CYS A 155 10.43 21.58 5.88
C CYS A 155 9.09 21.08 5.31
N ILE A 156 8.52 21.82 4.35
CA ILE A 156 7.18 21.55 3.82
C ILE A 156 7.31 21.09 2.37
N GLY A 157 6.85 19.89 2.06
CA GLY A 157 6.67 19.43 0.68
C GLY A 157 5.26 19.74 0.18
N VAL A 158 5.11 19.83 -1.14
CA VAL A 158 3.78 19.89 -1.79
C VAL A 158 3.71 18.93 -2.98
N ALA A 159 2.51 18.43 -3.27
CA ALA A 159 2.27 17.55 -4.41
C ALA A 159 2.20 18.30 -5.76
N ALA A 160 2.66 17.66 -6.82
CA ALA A 160 2.47 18.07 -8.22
C ALA A 160 2.02 16.89 -9.10
N TYR A 161 1.35 17.16 -10.21
CA TYR A 161 0.72 16.14 -11.05
C TYR A 161 1.24 16.28 -12.48
N PRO A 162 2.21 15.43 -12.91
CA PRO A 162 2.85 15.57 -14.22
C PRO A 162 1.91 15.43 -15.41
N GLU A 163 0.75 14.80 -15.21
CA GLU A 163 -0.29 14.60 -16.22
C GLU A 163 -1.55 15.43 -15.94
N GLY A 164 -1.47 16.37 -15.00
CA GLY A 164 -2.57 17.22 -14.55
C GLY A 164 -3.37 16.60 -13.40
N HIS A 165 -3.89 17.46 -12.53
CA HIS A 165 -4.65 17.08 -11.36
C HIS A 165 -6.12 16.86 -11.72
N ALA A 166 -6.62 15.65 -11.50
CA ALA A 166 -8.04 15.37 -11.63
C ALA A 166 -8.83 15.95 -10.45
N ASP A 167 -9.46 17.12 -10.65
CA ASP A 167 -10.53 17.54 -9.75
C ASP A 167 -11.87 16.91 -10.22
N VAL A 168 -12.63 16.35 -9.28
CA VAL A 168 -13.91 15.65 -9.54
C VAL A 168 -14.93 16.57 -10.23
N THR A 169 -14.68 17.89 -10.24
CA THR A 169 -15.50 18.93 -10.86
C THR A 169 -15.22 19.19 -12.34
N HIS A 170 -14.05 18.80 -12.88
CA HIS A 170 -13.66 19.10 -14.27
C HIS A 170 -13.04 17.88 -14.97
N PRO A 171 -13.85 16.95 -15.49
CA PRO A 171 -13.37 15.75 -16.19
C PRO A 171 -12.96 15.99 -17.65
N GLU A 172 -12.68 17.24 -18.07
CA GLU A 172 -12.08 17.50 -19.39
C GLU A 172 -10.55 17.31 -19.33
N ALA A 173 -9.90 17.21 -20.50
CA ALA A 173 -8.49 16.83 -20.63
C ALA A 173 -7.62 17.51 -19.56
N LEU A 174 -6.99 16.69 -18.71
CA LEU A 174 -6.09 17.17 -17.66
C LEU A 174 -4.85 17.78 -18.34
N ASP A 175 -4.66 19.09 -18.18
CA ASP A 175 -3.46 19.78 -18.66
C ASP A 175 -2.67 20.30 -17.45
N PRO A 176 -1.43 19.82 -17.22
CA PRO A 176 -0.56 20.37 -16.19
C PRO A 176 -0.38 21.90 -16.28
N ALA A 177 -0.56 22.51 -17.45
CA ALA A 177 -0.47 23.96 -17.62
C ALA A 177 -1.41 24.73 -16.69
N ASP A 178 -2.61 24.19 -16.44
CA ASP A 178 -3.61 24.83 -15.60
C ASP A 178 -3.25 24.75 -14.11
N ASP A 179 -2.48 23.74 -13.71
CA ASP A 179 -2.07 23.50 -12.32
C ASP A 179 -0.80 24.27 -11.92
N ILE A 180 0.09 24.57 -12.87
CA ILE A 180 1.39 25.20 -12.62
C ILE A 180 1.28 26.53 -11.85
N PRO A 181 0.34 27.45 -12.16
CA PRO A 181 0.17 28.68 -11.38
C PRO A 181 -0.15 28.41 -9.90
N PHE A 182 -0.96 27.40 -9.60
CA PHE A 182 -1.29 27.03 -8.21
C PHE A 182 -0.12 26.34 -7.51
N LEU A 183 0.65 25.53 -8.25
CA LEU A 183 1.89 24.96 -7.74
C LEU A 183 2.90 26.06 -7.39
N ALA A 184 3.08 27.08 -8.25
CA ALA A 184 3.94 28.22 -7.98
C ALA A 184 3.50 28.97 -6.71
N GLN A 185 2.20 29.25 -6.55
CA GLN A 185 1.66 29.88 -5.34
C GLN A 185 1.94 29.07 -4.07
N LYS A 186 1.86 27.73 -4.13
CA LYS A 186 2.22 26.86 -2.99
C LYS A 186 3.69 26.97 -2.62
N VAL A 187 4.58 27.03 -3.62
CA VAL A 187 6.02 27.21 -3.39
C VAL A 187 6.30 28.59 -2.79
N GLU A 188 5.72 29.65 -3.36
CA GLU A 188 5.86 31.03 -2.87
C GLU A 188 5.29 31.21 -1.44
N ALA A 189 4.25 30.44 -1.08
CA ALA A 189 3.72 30.41 0.28
C ALA A 189 4.67 29.78 1.31
N GLY A 190 5.73 29.10 0.85
CA GLY A 190 6.81 28.59 1.68
C GLY A 190 7.05 27.09 1.60
N ALA A 191 6.65 26.40 0.53
CA ALA A 191 7.07 25.01 0.31
C ALA A 191 8.57 24.93 -0.04
N ASN A 192 9.23 23.86 0.37
CA ASN A 192 10.67 23.63 0.25
C ASN A 192 11.03 22.54 -0.77
N PHE A 193 10.10 21.66 -1.13
CA PHE A 193 10.29 20.66 -2.18
C PHE A 193 8.95 20.28 -2.82
N ILE A 194 9.02 19.69 -4.01
CA ILE A 194 7.87 19.20 -4.76
C ILE A 194 8.02 17.68 -4.90
N LEU A 195 6.97 16.95 -4.53
CA LEU A 195 6.85 15.51 -4.78
C LEU A 195 5.78 15.29 -5.83
N THR A 196 6.06 14.54 -6.89
CA THR A 196 5.05 14.29 -7.93
C THR A 196 4.12 13.15 -7.55
N GLN A 197 2.92 13.13 -8.15
CA GLN A 197 2.13 11.91 -8.30
C GLN A 197 2.89 10.88 -9.14
N LEU A 198 2.55 9.60 -8.99
CA LEU A 198 3.08 8.50 -9.79
C LEU A 198 2.77 8.70 -11.28
N PHE A 199 3.67 8.20 -12.15
CA PHE A 199 3.51 8.20 -13.59
C PHE A 199 4.32 7.03 -14.20
N TYR A 200 3.95 6.62 -15.42
CA TYR A 200 4.72 5.65 -16.21
C TYR A 200 5.21 6.24 -17.53
N ASP A 201 4.64 7.35 -17.97
CA ASP A 201 5.06 8.06 -19.18
C ASP A 201 6.14 9.10 -18.85
N THR A 202 7.38 8.78 -19.20
CA THR A 202 8.54 9.65 -19.01
C THR A 202 8.52 10.90 -19.91
N ASP A 203 7.86 10.83 -21.07
CA ASP A 203 7.77 11.97 -21.99
C ASP A 203 6.81 13.02 -21.44
N GLN A 204 5.69 12.59 -20.86
CA GLN A 204 4.75 13.46 -20.15
C GLN A 204 5.42 14.15 -18.96
N PHE A 205 6.20 13.42 -18.15
CA PHE A 205 6.98 14.04 -17.08
C PHE A 205 8.01 15.04 -17.60
N THR A 206 8.73 14.70 -18.67
CA THR A 206 9.76 15.59 -19.24
C THR A 206 9.14 16.88 -19.74
N LYS A 207 7.99 16.79 -20.44
CA LYS A 207 7.21 17.94 -20.87
C LYS A 207 6.75 18.79 -19.68
N PHE A 208 6.23 18.17 -18.62
CA PHE A 208 5.85 18.86 -17.38
C PHE A 208 7.04 19.62 -16.76
N HIS A 209 8.20 18.97 -16.66
CA HIS A 209 9.43 19.57 -16.16
C HIS A 209 9.86 20.80 -16.99
N GLU A 210 9.83 20.70 -18.31
CA GLU A 210 10.11 21.84 -19.21
C GLU A 210 9.11 22.99 -19.02
N MET A 211 7.83 22.67 -18.82
CA MET A 211 6.78 23.66 -18.57
C MET A 211 7.03 24.42 -17.26
N LEU A 212 7.45 23.72 -16.18
CA LEU A 212 7.82 24.35 -14.92
C LEU A 212 8.97 25.35 -15.11
N LEU A 213 10.06 24.92 -15.74
CA LEU A 213 11.23 25.76 -15.97
C LEU A 213 10.90 26.96 -16.86
N LYS A 214 10.04 26.78 -17.86
CA LYS A 214 9.57 27.87 -18.73
C LYS A 214 8.69 28.87 -17.99
N TYR A 215 7.85 28.42 -17.06
CA TYR A 215 6.96 29.28 -16.29
C TYR A 215 7.74 30.17 -15.32
N ASN A 216 8.66 29.59 -14.54
CA ASN A 216 9.52 30.34 -13.62
C ASN A 216 10.80 29.56 -13.30
N SER A 217 11.85 29.78 -14.08
CA SER A 217 13.14 29.08 -13.94
C SER A 217 13.86 29.37 -12.62
N GLU A 218 13.67 30.55 -12.02
CA GLU A 218 14.29 30.90 -10.74
C GLU A 218 13.65 30.12 -9.57
N LEU A 219 12.33 29.94 -9.63
CA LEU A 219 11.56 29.20 -8.63
C LEU A 219 11.77 27.69 -8.80
N PHE A 220 11.43 27.17 -9.99
CA PHE A 220 11.43 25.73 -10.27
C PHE A 220 12.82 25.16 -10.57
N GLY A 221 13.78 26.02 -10.93
CA GLY A 221 15.17 25.62 -11.10
C GLY A 221 15.91 25.39 -9.77
N LYS A 222 15.38 25.88 -8.64
CA LYS A 222 16.03 25.77 -7.32
C LYS A 222 15.32 24.81 -6.39
N ILE A 223 13.99 24.77 -6.43
CA ILE A 223 13.23 23.86 -5.57
C ILE A 223 13.46 22.40 -6.00
N PRO A 224 13.78 21.48 -5.07
CA PRO A 224 13.91 20.06 -5.41
C PRO A 224 12.58 19.50 -5.95
N LEU A 225 12.62 18.98 -7.17
CA LEU A 225 11.53 18.21 -7.79
C LEU A 225 11.85 16.72 -7.69
N ILE A 226 10.99 15.97 -6.99
CA ILE A 226 11.19 14.56 -6.68
C ILE A 226 10.09 13.74 -7.38
N PRO A 227 10.40 12.99 -8.45
CA PRO A 227 9.44 12.10 -9.09
C PRO A 227 9.10 10.91 -8.19
N ALA A 228 7.80 10.59 -8.08
CA ALA A 228 7.33 9.35 -7.47
C ALA A 228 7.28 8.22 -8.51
N ILE A 229 7.86 7.08 -8.16
CA ILE A 229 8.00 5.91 -9.02
C ILE A 229 7.52 4.71 -8.22
N MET A 230 6.53 4.00 -8.75
CA MET A 230 5.99 2.80 -8.12
C MET A 230 6.46 1.57 -8.90
N PRO A 231 7.32 0.72 -8.32
CA PRO A 231 7.66 -0.56 -8.92
C PRO A 231 6.43 -1.43 -9.16
N ILE A 232 6.32 -1.99 -10.37
CA ILE A 232 5.17 -2.84 -10.74
C ILE A 232 5.32 -4.20 -10.06
N GLN A 233 4.36 -4.53 -9.20
CA GLN A 233 4.38 -5.75 -8.37
C GLN A 233 3.44 -6.84 -8.87
N SER A 234 2.31 -6.45 -9.46
CA SER A 234 1.30 -7.33 -10.05
C SER A 234 0.53 -6.57 -11.13
N TYR A 235 -0.11 -7.31 -12.04
CA TYR A 235 -0.92 -6.72 -13.09
C TYR A 235 -2.15 -6.00 -12.51
N GLN A 236 -2.84 -6.62 -11.55
CA GLN A 236 -4.02 -6.05 -10.90
C GLN A 236 -3.69 -4.76 -10.16
N THR A 237 -2.60 -4.74 -9.37
CA THR A 237 -2.15 -3.54 -8.66
C THR A 237 -1.78 -2.43 -9.64
N LEU A 238 -1.10 -2.74 -10.74
CA LEU A 238 -0.79 -1.76 -11.78
C LEU A 238 -2.06 -1.08 -12.30
N MET A 239 -3.03 -1.88 -12.76
CA MET A 239 -4.27 -1.36 -13.36
C MET A 239 -5.10 -0.56 -12.36
N ARG A 240 -5.20 -1.01 -11.11
CA ARG A 240 -5.88 -0.27 -10.04
C ARG A 240 -5.20 1.07 -9.78
N MET A 241 -3.88 1.08 -9.62
CA MET A 241 -3.15 2.30 -9.26
C MET A 241 -3.14 3.33 -10.40
N THR A 242 -3.02 2.92 -11.65
CA THR A 242 -3.16 3.84 -12.80
C THR A 242 -4.57 4.42 -12.89
N SER A 243 -5.59 3.61 -12.59
CA SER A 243 -6.97 4.09 -12.56
C SER A 243 -7.23 5.10 -11.43
N LEU A 244 -6.69 4.86 -10.23
CA LEU A 244 -6.88 5.74 -9.06
C LEU A 244 -6.10 7.05 -9.17
N SER A 245 -4.87 6.98 -9.71
CA SER A 245 -4.00 8.15 -9.87
C SER A 245 -4.26 8.94 -11.14
N HIS A 246 -5.06 8.40 -12.06
CA HIS A 246 -5.23 8.90 -13.42
C HIS A 246 -3.93 8.94 -14.25
N ALA A 247 -2.90 8.21 -13.83
CA ALA A 247 -1.65 8.11 -14.56
C ALA A 247 -1.85 7.33 -15.86
N SER A 248 -1.32 7.85 -16.97
CA SER A 248 -1.33 7.15 -18.24
C SER A 248 -0.36 5.98 -18.20
N LEU A 249 -0.76 4.86 -18.81
CA LEU A 249 0.10 3.71 -19.00
C LEU A 249 0.51 3.63 -20.48
N PRO A 250 1.78 3.90 -20.83
CA PRO A 250 2.26 3.76 -22.21
C PRO A 250 1.94 2.39 -22.79
N LYS A 251 1.54 2.36 -24.07
CA LYS A 251 1.05 1.13 -24.73
C LYS A 251 2.08 0.00 -24.69
N ASP A 252 3.36 0.31 -24.87
CA ASP A 252 4.44 -0.68 -24.83
C ASP A 252 4.60 -1.28 -23.43
N ILE A 253 4.48 -0.47 -22.36
CA ILE A 253 4.50 -0.93 -20.98
C ILE A 253 3.27 -1.82 -20.72
N HIS A 254 2.07 -1.35 -21.09
CA HIS A 254 0.83 -2.12 -20.94
C HIS A 254 0.93 -3.47 -21.63
N ASP A 255 1.31 -3.53 -22.91
CA ASP A 255 1.37 -4.77 -23.68
C ASP A 255 2.39 -5.76 -23.12
N ARG A 256 3.54 -5.28 -22.62
CA ARG A 256 4.57 -6.12 -21.99
C ARG A 256 4.07 -6.78 -20.71
N VAL A 257 3.36 -6.05 -19.86
CA VAL A 257 2.84 -6.59 -18.59
C VAL A 257 1.60 -7.46 -18.83
N GLU A 258 0.70 -7.05 -19.72
CA GLU A 258 -0.50 -7.81 -20.13
C GLU A 258 -0.14 -9.21 -20.64
N ALA A 259 0.92 -9.32 -21.44
CA ALA A 259 1.40 -10.59 -22.00
C ALA A 259 1.79 -11.63 -20.94
N VAL A 260 2.13 -11.18 -19.73
CA VAL A 260 2.58 -12.04 -18.62
C VAL A 260 1.66 -11.98 -17.41
N LYS A 261 0.46 -11.38 -17.53
CA LYS A 261 -0.46 -11.11 -16.40
C LYS A 261 -0.86 -12.32 -15.55
N GLY A 262 -0.75 -13.54 -16.08
CA GLY A 262 -1.03 -14.79 -15.36
C GLY A 262 0.17 -15.35 -14.57
N ASN A 263 1.34 -14.71 -14.65
CA ASN A 263 2.57 -15.10 -13.99
C ASN A 263 3.18 -13.92 -13.22
N ASP A 264 2.80 -13.80 -11.94
CA ASP A 264 3.25 -12.75 -11.03
C ASP A 264 4.79 -12.62 -10.92
N GLU A 265 5.52 -13.74 -10.97
CA GLU A 265 7.00 -13.73 -10.91
C GLU A 265 7.58 -12.98 -12.13
N GLU A 266 6.99 -13.22 -13.30
CA GLU A 266 7.39 -12.55 -14.54
C GLU A 266 6.89 -11.10 -14.61
N VAL A 267 5.69 -10.81 -14.09
CA VAL A 267 5.18 -9.44 -13.95
C VAL A 267 6.13 -8.60 -13.10
N LYS A 268 6.57 -9.11 -11.94
CA LYS A 268 7.55 -8.41 -11.09
C LYS A 268 8.87 -8.19 -11.79
N ARG A 269 9.38 -9.21 -12.50
CA ARG A 269 10.65 -9.13 -13.24
C ARG A 269 10.59 -8.02 -14.29
N ILE A 270 9.56 -8.01 -15.13
CA ILE A 270 9.32 -6.97 -16.13
C ILE A 270 9.08 -5.61 -15.47
N GLY A 271 8.36 -5.59 -14.35
CA GLY A 271 8.09 -4.41 -13.55
C GLY A 271 9.35 -3.70 -13.06
N VAL A 272 10.29 -4.47 -12.51
CA VAL A 272 11.62 -3.96 -12.10
C VAL A 272 12.37 -3.36 -13.29
N GLU A 273 12.38 -4.03 -14.45
CA GLU A 273 13.04 -3.50 -15.66
C GLU A 273 12.43 -2.17 -16.10
N ILE A 274 11.10 -2.05 -16.09
CA ILE A 274 10.38 -0.83 -16.45
C ILE A 274 10.75 0.30 -15.48
N SER A 275 10.73 0.06 -14.16
CA SER A 275 11.06 1.09 -13.18
C SER A 275 12.51 1.55 -13.26
N ILE A 276 13.45 0.63 -13.53
CA ILE A 276 14.85 0.97 -13.80
C ILE A 276 14.96 1.88 -15.03
N ALA A 277 14.28 1.53 -16.13
CA ALA A 277 14.29 2.33 -17.35
C ALA A 277 13.72 3.73 -17.12
N ILE A 278 12.61 3.87 -16.39
CA ILE A 278 12.01 5.16 -16.03
C ILE A 278 13.04 6.03 -15.28
N ILE A 279 13.67 5.49 -14.22
CA ILE A 279 14.64 6.26 -13.41
C ILE A 279 15.81 6.76 -14.28
N GLN A 280 16.36 5.87 -15.11
CA GLN A 280 17.50 6.19 -15.98
C GLN A 280 17.13 7.23 -17.04
N ASP A 281 15.96 7.09 -17.64
CA ASP A 281 15.47 7.98 -18.68
C ASP A 281 15.16 9.38 -18.14
N LEU A 282 14.55 9.49 -16.95
CA LEU A 282 14.34 10.77 -16.28
C LEU A 282 15.65 11.52 -15.99
N LYS A 283 16.66 10.80 -15.48
CA LYS A 283 17.97 11.39 -15.22
C LYS A 283 18.61 11.94 -16.50
N MET A 284 18.46 11.21 -17.61
CA MET A 284 18.96 11.61 -18.92
C MET A 284 18.19 12.81 -19.49
N LYS A 285 16.87 12.71 -19.62
CA LYS A 285 16.00 13.72 -20.26
C LYS A 285 15.97 15.05 -19.51
N THR A 286 16.13 15.02 -18.19
CA THR A 286 16.20 16.24 -17.36
C THR A 286 17.62 16.81 -17.22
N ASN A 287 18.61 16.23 -17.92
CA ASN A 287 20.02 16.62 -17.82
C ASN A 287 20.53 16.70 -16.37
N ASN A 288 20.19 15.68 -15.56
CA ASN A 288 20.46 15.61 -14.12
C ASN A 288 19.83 16.71 -13.24
N HIS A 289 18.87 17.50 -13.74
CA HIS A 289 18.10 18.42 -12.88
C HIS A 289 17.30 17.64 -11.82
N VAL A 290 16.70 16.53 -12.24
CA VAL A 290 15.99 15.62 -11.34
C VAL A 290 16.97 14.60 -10.77
N ARG A 291 17.37 14.83 -9.52
CA ARG A 291 18.36 14.03 -8.78
C ARG A 291 17.76 12.99 -7.85
N GLY A 292 16.53 13.24 -7.38
CA GLY A 292 15.82 12.40 -6.42
C GLY A 292 14.92 11.38 -7.10
N SER A 293 14.66 10.26 -6.44
CA SER A 293 13.56 9.36 -6.80
C SER A 293 12.84 8.87 -5.56
N HIS A 294 11.53 9.07 -5.50
CA HIS A 294 10.70 8.59 -4.41
C HIS A 294 10.07 7.26 -4.79
N LEU A 295 10.41 6.19 -4.09
CA LEU A 295 9.93 4.85 -4.39
C LEU A 295 8.70 4.52 -3.54
N CYS A 296 7.53 4.47 -4.21
CA CYS A 296 6.28 4.04 -3.59
C CYS A 296 6.34 2.53 -3.36
N THR A 297 6.61 2.11 -2.13
CA THR A 297 6.98 0.71 -1.85
C THR A 297 5.78 -0.22 -1.82
N LEU A 298 4.58 0.32 -1.56
CA LEU A 298 3.38 -0.44 -1.17
C LEU A 298 3.62 -1.34 0.06
N ASN A 299 4.49 -0.89 0.97
CA ASN A 299 5.06 -1.71 2.03
C ASN A 299 5.72 -2.99 1.50
N LEU A 300 6.30 -3.05 0.30
CA LEU A 300 6.99 -4.24 -0.23
C LEU A 300 8.49 -3.98 -0.43
N GLU A 301 9.29 -5.04 -0.40
CA GLU A 301 10.76 -4.92 -0.34
C GLU A 301 11.45 -5.33 -1.64
N LYS A 302 11.15 -6.51 -2.22
CA LYS A 302 11.99 -7.11 -3.27
C LYS A 302 12.08 -6.27 -4.53
N SER A 303 10.96 -5.91 -5.16
CA SER A 303 11.01 -5.15 -6.42
C SER A 303 11.55 -3.74 -6.19
N VAL A 304 11.38 -3.17 -4.99
CA VAL A 304 11.98 -1.88 -4.60
C VAL A 304 13.50 -2.02 -4.51
N ALA A 305 14.00 -3.03 -3.81
CA ALA A 305 15.42 -3.30 -3.67
C ALA A 305 16.07 -3.59 -5.03
N LEU A 306 15.47 -4.44 -5.87
CA LEU A 306 15.97 -4.74 -7.21
C LEU A 306 15.98 -3.51 -8.12
N THR A 307 14.93 -2.69 -8.08
CA THR A 307 14.87 -1.42 -8.83
C THR A 307 15.96 -0.46 -8.37
N LEU A 308 16.13 -0.31 -7.05
CA LEU A 308 17.15 0.56 -6.47
C LEU A 308 18.56 0.14 -6.89
N MET A 309 18.87 -1.15 -6.82
CA MET A 309 20.18 -1.68 -7.19
C MET A 309 20.45 -1.59 -8.70
N GLY A 310 19.44 -1.84 -9.54
CA GLY A 310 19.58 -1.83 -11.00
C GLY A 310 19.54 -0.44 -11.64
N SER A 311 18.92 0.55 -10.97
CA SER A 311 18.77 1.91 -11.51
C SER A 311 20.04 2.76 -11.47
N GLY A 312 21.02 2.37 -10.66
CA GLY A 312 22.22 3.18 -10.41
C GLY A 312 22.00 4.35 -9.44
N LEU A 313 20.85 4.39 -8.76
CA LEU A 313 20.60 5.31 -7.65
C LEU A 313 21.39 4.93 -6.40
N TYR A 314 21.56 3.63 -6.15
CA TYR A 314 22.38 3.13 -5.05
C TYR A 314 23.86 3.28 -5.39
N VAL A 315 24.51 4.28 -4.79
CA VAL A 315 25.96 4.45 -4.87
C VAL A 315 26.58 3.84 -3.63
N LYS A 316 27.39 2.81 -3.85
CA LYS A 316 28.17 2.15 -2.79
C LYS A 316 29.00 3.19 -2.03
N PRO A 317 28.96 3.24 -0.69
CA PRO A 317 29.80 4.16 0.07
C PRO A 317 31.29 3.94 -0.28
N SER A 318 31.95 4.98 -0.77
CA SER A 318 33.40 4.93 -1.03
C SER A 318 34.17 4.85 0.28
N ARG A 319 35.17 3.96 0.35
CA ARG A 319 35.99 3.58 1.53
C ARG A 319 36.74 4.70 2.29
N GLU A 320 36.58 5.98 1.94
CA GLU A 320 37.40 7.06 2.49
C GLU A 320 36.62 7.99 3.42
N SER A 321 36.65 7.68 4.72
CA SER A 321 36.74 8.65 5.83
C SER A 321 36.66 7.94 7.18
N SER A 322 37.60 7.01 7.45
CA SER A 322 37.96 6.75 8.85
C SER A 322 38.89 7.87 9.30
N PRO A 323 38.60 8.61 10.38
CA PRO A 323 39.54 9.58 10.90
C PRO A 323 40.79 8.82 11.36
N THR A 324 41.93 9.12 10.73
CA THR A 324 43.25 8.64 11.13
C THR A 324 43.43 8.84 12.63
N ARG A 325 43.38 7.74 13.39
CA ARG A 325 43.87 7.73 14.77
C ARG A 325 45.38 7.95 14.70
N THR A 326 45.82 9.09 15.22
CA THR A 326 47.23 9.35 15.48
C THR A 326 47.77 8.30 16.44
N ASN A 327 48.81 7.58 16.03
CA ASN A 327 49.58 6.67 16.88
C ASN A 327 50.25 7.48 17.99
N GLY A 328 49.70 7.40 19.20
CA GLY A 328 50.40 7.74 20.42
C GLY A 328 51.02 6.48 21.01
N ASP A 329 52.35 6.41 20.97
CA ASP A 329 53.17 5.39 21.62
C ASP A 329 52.80 5.21 23.10
N VAL A 330 52.42 3.98 23.48
CA VAL A 330 52.70 3.47 24.83
C VAL A 330 53.19 2.04 24.71
N LYS A 331 54.52 1.90 24.80
CA LYS A 331 55.21 0.64 25.10
C LYS A 331 54.70 0.12 26.44
N ASN A 332 54.30 -1.14 26.50
CA ASN A 332 54.65 -1.97 27.63
C ASN A 332 54.85 -3.43 27.21
N ARG A 333 56.06 -3.92 27.53
CA ARG A 333 56.57 -5.27 27.36
C ARG A 333 56.17 -6.13 28.56
N ALA A 334 55.89 -7.41 28.32
CA ALA A 334 56.39 -8.57 29.10
C ALA A 334 55.86 -9.84 28.41
N HIS A 335 56.69 -10.58 27.67
CA HIS A 335 57.53 -11.71 28.10
C HIS A 335 56.79 -13.05 28.27
N VAL A 336 56.93 -13.82 27.19
CA VAL A 336 56.99 -15.27 26.98
C VAL A 336 57.53 -16.08 28.17
N ASP A 337 56.96 -17.27 28.41
CA ASP A 337 57.77 -18.49 28.64
C ASP A 337 57.02 -19.80 28.34
N HIS A 338 57.79 -20.76 27.85
CA HIS A 338 57.45 -22.04 27.19
C HIS A 338 57.65 -23.28 28.12
N LEU A 339 57.19 -24.46 27.62
CA LEU A 339 57.60 -25.89 27.87
C LEU A 339 56.47 -26.76 28.51
N SER A 340 55.66 -27.58 27.80
CA SER A 340 55.84 -28.92 27.12
C SER A 340 55.89 -30.18 28.05
N PRO A 341 55.53 -31.42 27.61
CA PRO A 341 54.42 -31.93 26.76
C PRO A 341 53.75 -33.26 27.26
N ASP A 342 52.95 -33.92 26.39
CA ASP A 342 52.26 -35.26 26.42
C ASP A 342 50.76 -35.27 26.87
N LYS A 343 49.74 -35.81 26.16
CA LYS A 343 49.65 -36.98 25.24
C LYS A 343 48.28 -37.02 24.48
N LYS A 344 48.28 -37.68 23.31
CA LYS A 344 47.17 -38.34 22.53
C LYS A 344 46.17 -37.43 21.78
N LYS A 345 46.31 -37.29 20.45
CA LYS A 345 45.67 -38.05 19.33
C LYS A 345 44.16 -37.83 19.21
N ASP A 346 43.74 -37.04 18.22
CA ASP A 346 42.98 -37.58 17.07
C ASP A 346 42.92 -36.58 15.90
N SER A 347 43.06 -37.15 14.70
CA SER A 347 43.19 -36.48 13.41
C SER A 347 41.83 -36.03 12.86
N LYS A 348 41.65 -34.72 12.67
CA LYS A 348 40.75 -34.19 11.63
C LYS A 348 41.45 -33.07 10.87
N THR A 349 41.61 -33.31 9.58
CA THR A 349 42.16 -32.43 8.55
C THR A 349 41.44 -31.07 8.59
N LYS A 350 42.12 -30.03 9.07
CA LYS A 350 41.70 -28.64 8.90
C LYS A 350 42.11 -28.20 7.50
N GLN A 351 41.13 -28.06 6.60
CA GLN A 351 41.31 -27.20 5.44
C GLN A 351 41.48 -25.77 5.96
N VAL A 352 42.60 -25.17 5.56
CA VAL A 352 42.91 -23.75 5.75
C VAL A 352 41.97 -22.97 4.84
N ALA A 353 40.83 -22.54 5.37
CA ALA A 353 40.03 -21.49 4.77
C ALA A 353 40.66 -20.16 5.18
N SER A 354 41.24 -19.46 4.21
CA SER A 354 41.66 -18.08 4.32
C SER A 354 40.42 -17.20 4.60
N ASN A 355 40.11 -16.99 5.88
CA ASN A 355 39.15 -15.97 6.30
C ASN A 355 39.80 -14.59 6.17
N THR A 356 39.83 -14.05 4.95
CA THR A 356 39.72 -12.61 4.74
C THR A 356 38.23 -12.27 4.77
N SER A 357 37.76 -11.79 5.91
CA SER A 357 36.40 -11.25 6.05
C SER A 357 36.23 -10.03 5.13
N PRO A 358 35.17 -9.97 4.30
CA PRO A 358 34.77 -8.72 3.67
C PRO A 358 33.93 -7.91 4.68
N ASP A 359 34.44 -6.74 5.04
CA ASP A 359 33.78 -5.49 5.40
C ASP A 359 32.29 -5.51 5.80
N GLY A 360 32.01 -5.03 7.02
CA GLY A 360 30.69 -5.11 7.67
C GLY A 360 29.55 -4.28 7.06
N GLN A 361 29.81 -3.24 6.25
CA GLN A 361 28.75 -2.40 5.65
C GLN A 361 28.31 -2.89 4.26
N ASP A 362 29.25 -3.34 3.43
CA ASP A 362 28.97 -3.98 2.13
C ASP A 362 28.20 -5.29 2.30
N SER A 363 28.46 -5.99 3.41
CA SER A 363 27.72 -7.18 3.79
C SER A 363 26.26 -6.88 4.11
N GLU A 364 25.86 -5.68 4.53
CA GLU A 364 24.53 -5.42 5.08
C GLU A 364 23.47 -5.14 4.02
N ALA A 365 23.78 -4.33 2.99
CA ALA A 365 22.87 -4.07 1.88
C ALA A 365 22.74 -5.30 0.97
N LEU A 366 23.85 -5.99 0.68
CA LEU A 366 23.82 -7.25 -0.05
C LEU A 366 23.09 -8.34 0.74
N GLN A 367 23.25 -8.38 2.07
CA GLN A 367 22.46 -9.26 2.92
C GLN A 367 20.98 -8.88 2.92
N ALA A 368 20.63 -7.59 2.89
CA ALA A 368 19.24 -7.16 2.75
C ALA A 368 18.65 -7.68 1.43
N VAL A 369 19.33 -7.45 0.30
CA VAL A 369 18.92 -7.99 -1.01
C VAL A 369 18.79 -9.51 -0.98
N ASN A 370 19.77 -10.23 -0.44
CA ASN A 370 19.71 -11.69 -0.32
C ASN A 370 18.51 -12.15 0.51
N ILE A 371 18.16 -11.42 1.59
CA ILE A 371 16.96 -11.69 2.39
C ILE A 371 15.71 -11.42 1.54
N SER A 372 15.63 -10.29 0.83
CA SER A 372 14.49 -9.94 -0.02
C SER A 372 14.31 -10.92 -1.19
N GLU A 373 15.39 -11.51 -1.70
CA GLU A 373 15.37 -12.53 -2.75
C GLU A 373 15.03 -13.94 -2.24
N GLY A 374 14.90 -14.12 -0.92
CA GLY A 374 14.56 -15.42 -0.35
C GLY A 374 15.74 -16.34 -0.05
N LEU A 375 16.97 -15.83 -0.12
CA LEU A 375 18.16 -16.62 0.11
C LEU A 375 18.43 -16.81 1.62
N GLY A 376 18.79 -18.04 2.00
CA GLY A 376 19.05 -18.41 3.40
C GLY A 376 17.79 -18.78 4.19
N SER A 377 17.92 -19.00 5.52
CA SER A 377 16.77 -19.31 6.38
C SER A 377 15.85 -18.09 6.58
N LYS A 378 16.45 -16.92 6.84
CA LYS A 378 15.73 -15.65 7.02
C LYS A 378 15.05 -15.16 5.72
N GLY A 379 15.67 -15.39 4.56
CA GLY A 379 15.06 -15.05 3.28
C GLY A 379 13.84 -15.93 2.97
N ARG A 380 13.93 -17.23 3.22
CA ARG A 380 12.81 -18.16 3.04
C ARG A 380 11.60 -17.82 3.92
N GLU A 381 11.81 -17.22 5.08
CA GLU A 381 10.72 -16.69 5.93
C GLU A 381 10.19 -15.34 5.40
N ALA A 382 11.03 -14.51 4.77
CA ALA A 382 10.67 -13.19 4.25
C ALA A 382 9.92 -13.22 2.91
N THR A 383 10.06 -14.27 2.10
CA THR A 383 9.39 -14.38 0.78
C THR A 383 7.89 -14.66 0.83
N TRP A 384 7.34 -14.98 2.00
CA TRP A 384 5.90 -15.24 2.16
C TRP A 384 5.06 -13.95 2.04
N ASP A 385 5.68 -12.78 2.28
CA ASP A 385 5.05 -11.45 2.19
C ASP A 385 4.87 -10.93 0.75
N GLU A 386 5.31 -11.71 -0.25
CA GLU A 386 5.41 -11.28 -1.64
C GLU A 386 4.16 -11.62 -2.49
N TYR A 387 3.21 -12.39 -1.98
CA TYR A 387 2.05 -12.91 -2.73
C TYR A 387 0.76 -12.97 -1.90
N PRO A 388 -0.41 -12.96 -2.56
CA PRO A 388 -1.09 -11.75 -3.01
C PRO A 388 -1.41 -10.80 -1.83
N ASN A 389 -1.21 -9.51 -2.06
CA ASN A 389 -1.63 -8.46 -1.14
C ASN A 389 -3.00 -7.93 -1.56
N GLY A 390 -3.90 -7.90 -0.60
CA GLY A 390 -5.31 -7.58 -0.80
C GLY A 390 -6.12 -8.07 0.39
N ARG A 391 -7.44 -8.17 0.22
CA ARG A 391 -8.37 -8.56 1.28
C ARG A 391 -8.23 -10.01 1.74
N PHE A 392 -7.86 -10.94 0.85
CA PHE A 392 -7.78 -12.37 1.15
C PHE A 392 -6.34 -12.89 1.28
N GLY A 393 -5.36 -11.99 1.26
CA GLY A 393 -3.96 -12.31 1.50
C GLY A 393 -3.67 -12.60 2.97
N ASP A 394 -2.40 -12.89 3.27
CA ASP A 394 -1.95 -13.13 4.63
C ASP A 394 -2.07 -11.86 5.48
N SER A 395 -2.82 -11.90 6.59
CA SER A 395 -3.01 -10.73 7.47
C SER A 395 -1.76 -10.25 8.18
N ARG A 396 -0.71 -11.09 8.19
CA ARG A 396 0.61 -10.74 8.71
C ARG A 396 1.41 -9.92 7.70
N SER A 397 1.03 -9.92 6.42
CA SER A 397 1.67 -9.05 5.44
C SER A 397 1.46 -7.58 5.83
N PRO A 398 2.53 -6.77 5.88
CA PRO A 398 2.39 -5.32 6.08
C PRO A 398 1.59 -4.60 4.97
N ALA A 399 1.41 -5.25 3.82
CA ALA A 399 0.65 -4.75 2.70
C ALA A 399 -0.79 -5.32 2.66
N TYR A 400 -1.22 -6.03 3.72
CA TYR A 400 -2.57 -6.59 3.82
C TYR A 400 -3.66 -5.50 3.77
N GLY A 401 -4.71 -5.77 2.98
CA GLY A 401 -5.85 -4.87 2.79
C GLY A 401 -5.73 -3.97 1.56
N GLU A 402 -6.18 -2.72 1.69
CA GLU A 402 -6.11 -1.74 0.60
C GLU A 402 -4.68 -1.24 0.47
N LEU A 403 -4.12 -1.47 -0.72
CA LEU A 403 -2.71 -1.21 -1.03
C LEU A 403 -2.39 0.27 -1.22
N ASP A 404 -3.40 1.13 -1.39
CA ASP A 404 -3.19 2.53 -1.76
C ASP A 404 -2.78 3.40 -0.56
N GLY A 405 -3.00 2.95 0.69
CA GLY A 405 -2.54 3.63 1.90
C GLY A 405 -3.27 4.96 2.21
N TRP A 406 -4.33 5.30 1.47
CA TRP A 406 -5.12 6.53 1.63
C TRP A 406 -6.42 6.33 2.42
N GLY A 407 -6.72 5.09 2.80
CA GLY A 407 -7.92 4.74 3.56
C GLY A 407 -9.13 4.46 2.67
N VAL A 408 -10.26 4.13 3.32
CA VAL A 408 -11.43 3.57 2.64
C VAL A 408 -12.09 4.59 1.70
N SER A 409 -12.27 4.20 0.44
CA SER A 409 -12.88 5.01 -0.61
C SER A 409 -13.76 4.16 -1.55
N LEU A 410 -14.75 4.78 -2.19
CA LEU A 410 -15.62 4.10 -3.17
C LEU A 410 -14.90 3.68 -4.46
N GLY A 411 -13.68 4.17 -4.70
CA GLY A 411 -12.87 3.85 -5.88
C GLY A 411 -13.48 4.25 -7.22
N VAL A 412 -14.57 5.04 -7.22
CA VAL A 412 -15.21 5.61 -8.42
C VAL A 412 -15.56 7.09 -8.20
N PRO A 413 -15.52 7.93 -9.26
CA PRO A 413 -15.95 9.32 -9.15
C PRO A 413 -17.41 9.44 -8.71
N VAL A 414 -17.72 10.47 -7.91
CA VAL A 414 -19.07 10.71 -7.34
C VAL A 414 -20.17 10.71 -8.40
N ARG A 415 -19.96 11.39 -9.54
CA ARG A 415 -20.93 11.41 -10.63
C ARG A 415 -21.26 10.00 -11.14
N LYS A 416 -20.22 9.19 -11.37
CA LYS A 416 -20.36 7.82 -11.85
C LYS A 416 -21.02 6.93 -10.79
N ALA A 417 -20.70 7.15 -9.51
CA ALA A 417 -21.35 6.46 -8.39
C ALA A 417 -22.86 6.76 -8.34
N LEU A 418 -23.25 8.03 -8.48
CA LEU A 418 -24.66 8.44 -8.52
C LEU A 418 -25.40 7.89 -9.75
N GLU A 419 -24.74 7.85 -10.91
CA GLU A 419 -25.29 7.23 -12.13
C GLU A 419 -25.51 5.72 -11.98
N MET A 420 -24.57 5.00 -11.37
CA MET A 420 -24.64 3.55 -11.20
C MET A 420 -25.59 3.12 -10.07
N TRP A 421 -25.57 3.83 -8.93
CA TRP A 421 -26.23 3.38 -7.70
C TRP A 421 -27.51 4.15 -7.39
N GLY A 422 -27.78 5.24 -8.12
CA GLY A 422 -28.99 6.04 -7.97
C GLY A 422 -29.10 6.67 -6.58
N ARG A 423 -30.34 6.81 -6.10
CA ARG A 423 -30.68 7.34 -4.76
C ARG A 423 -31.59 6.32 -4.05
N PRO A 424 -31.06 5.36 -3.29
CA PRO A 424 -31.86 4.29 -2.72
C PRO A 424 -32.70 4.81 -1.55
N GLU A 425 -34.02 4.63 -1.59
CA GLU A 425 -34.94 5.07 -0.52
C GLU A 425 -35.61 3.88 0.19
N SER A 426 -35.42 2.67 -0.32
CA SER A 426 -35.85 1.40 0.25
C SER A 426 -34.77 0.31 0.14
N THR A 427 -34.92 -0.75 0.93
CA THR A 427 -34.04 -1.95 0.82
C THR A 427 -34.14 -2.63 -0.53
N ASN A 428 -35.25 -2.45 -1.26
CA ASN A 428 -35.40 -2.96 -2.62
C ASN A 428 -34.53 -2.18 -3.62
N ASP A 429 -34.32 -0.88 -3.40
CA ASP A 429 -33.44 -0.08 -4.25
C ASP A 429 -31.98 -0.50 -4.07
N ILE A 430 -31.56 -0.77 -2.82
CA ILE A 430 -30.24 -1.36 -2.54
C ILE A 430 -30.13 -2.73 -3.22
N THR A 431 -31.14 -3.58 -3.05
CA THR A 431 -31.18 -4.92 -3.68
C THR A 431 -31.02 -4.82 -5.20
N LYS A 432 -31.68 -3.85 -5.83
CA LYS A 432 -31.57 -3.61 -7.27
C LYS A 432 -30.13 -3.31 -7.69
N VAL A 433 -29.38 -2.52 -6.92
CA VAL A 433 -27.95 -2.22 -7.21
C VAL A 433 -27.13 -3.51 -7.23
N PHE A 434 -27.26 -4.36 -6.21
CA PHE A 434 -26.53 -5.63 -6.15
C PHE A 434 -26.94 -6.59 -7.27
N VAL A 435 -28.25 -6.75 -7.52
CA VAL A 435 -28.78 -7.61 -8.59
C VAL A 435 -28.30 -7.13 -9.96
N ASP A 436 -28.35 -5.82 -10.22
CA ASP A 436 -27.90 -5.27 -11.49
C ASP A 436 -26.39 -5.41 -11.70
N HIS A 437 -25.59 -5.40 -10.62
CA HIS A 437 -24.17 -5.70 -10.71
C HIS A 437 -23.93 -7.17 -11.08
N ILE A 438 -24.55 -8.13 -10.38
CA ILE A 438 -24.41 -9.57 -10.67
C ILE A 438 -24.94 -9.92 -12.07
N ALA A 439 -25.96 -9.19 -12.54
CA ALA A 439 -26.50 -9.31 -13.90
C ALA A 439 -25.64 -8.59 -14.98
N GLY A 440 -24.55 -7.92 -14.60
CA GLY A 440 -23.65 -7.21 -15.52
C GLY A 440 -24.22 -5.93 -16.12
N LYS A 441 -25.31 -5.38 -15.56
CA LYS A 441 -25.93 -4.13 -16.05
C LYS A 441 -25.24 -2.87 -15.55
N ILE A 442 -24.62 -2.95 -14.36
CA ILE A 442 -23.75 -1.90 -13.83
C ILE A 442 -22.38 -2.49 -13.56
N MET A 443 -21.35 -1.65 -13.70
CA MET A 443 -19.95 -2.07 -13.62
C MET A 443 -19.53 -2.51 -12.22
N GLY A 444 -20.14 -1.94 -11.16
CA GLY A 444 -19.66 -2.17 -9.81
C GLY A 444 -20.62 -1.71 -8.70
N THR A 445 -20.26 -2.08 -7.47
CA THR A 445 -20.88 -1.67 -6.20
C THR A 445 -19.82 -0.97 -5.33
N PRO A 446 -20.15 -0.39 -4.16
CA PRO A 446 -19.13 0.13 -3.25
C PRO A 446 -18.03 -0.88 -2.87
N TRP A 447 -18.31 -2.18 -2.90
CA TRP A 447 -17.35 -3.24 -2.54
C TRP A 447 -16.62 -3.86 -3.74
N SER A 448 -17.05 -3.54 -4.97
CA SER A 448 -16.42 -4.07 -6.18
C SER A 448 -16.46 -3.01 -7.28
N THR A 449 -15.32 -2.41 -7.58
CA THR A 449 -15.18 -1.41 -8.65
C THR A 449 -14.85 -2.04 -10.00
N GLU A 450 -14.51 -3.33 -10.01
CA GLU A 450 -14.19 -4.10 -11.20
C GLU A 450 -15.40 -4.89 -11.73
N PRO A 451 -15.43 -5.18 -13.05
CA PRO A 451 -16.36 -6.14 -13.61
C PRO A 451 -16.26 -7.51 -12.95
N LEU A 452 -17.33 -8.30 -13.04
CA LEU A 452 -17.34 -9.66 -12.50
C LEU A 452 -16.24 -10.51 -13.13
N SER A 453 -15.50 -11.24 -12.28
CA SER A 453 -14.62 -12.31 -12.72
C SER A 453 -15.40 -13.35 -13.52
N THR A 454 -14.74 -13.96 -14.50
CA THR A 454 -15.33 -15.04 -15.31
C THR A 454 -15.71 -16.27 -14.49
N GLU A 455 -15.12 -16.47 -13.31
CA GLU A 455 -15.49 -17.55 -12.40
C GLU A 455 -16.89 -17.36 -11.80
N THR A 456 -17.32 -16.10 -11.62
CA THR A 456 -18.63 -15.74 -11.05
C THR A 456 -19.78 -16.24 -11.92
N GLU A 457 -19.55 -16.42 -13.23
CA GLU A 457 -20.54 -16.98 -14.16
C GLU A 457 -21.04 -18.36 -13.73
N VAL A 458 -20.21 -19.15 -13.04
CA VAL A 458 -20.54 -20.51 -12.60
C VAL A 458 -21.59 -20.52 -11.48
N ILE A 459 -21.65 -19.45 -10.70
CA ILE A 459 -22.51 -19.31 -9.51
C ILE A 459 -23.46 -18.11 -9.62
N ARG A 460 -23.64 -17.56 -10.82
CA ARG A 460 -24.42 -16.33 -11.04
C ARG A 460 -25.87 -16.49 -10.58
N SER A 461 -26.50 -17.62 -10.87
CA SER A 461 -27.89 -17.89 -10.48
C SER A 461 -28.09 -17.86 -8.96
N GLU A 462 -27.16 -18.46 -8.24
CA GLU A 462 -27.13 -18.56 -6.79
C GLU A 462 -26.96 -17.17 -6.18
N LEU A 463 -25.99 -16.39 -6.68
CA LEU A 463 -25.77 -15.01 -6.23
C LEU A 463 -26.98 -14.11 -6.50
N LEU A 464 -27.63 -14.22 -7.66
CA LEU A 464 -28.87 -13.47 -7.94
C LEU A 464 -29.96 -13.83 -6.92
N SER A 465 -30.17 -15.12 -6.64
CA SER A 465 -31.15 -15.58 -5.66
C SER A 465 -30.88 -15.06 -4.25
N LEU A 466 -29.60 -15.03 -3.83
CA LEU A 466 -29.21 -14.47 -2.53
C LEU A 466 -29.53 -12.97 -2.45
N ASN A 467 -29.12 -12.20 -3.46
CA ASN A 467 -29.35 -10.76 -3.47
C ASN A 467 -30.84 -10.42 -3.51
N GLU A 468 -31.66 -11.14 -4.29
CA GLU A 468 -33.12 -10.99 -4.30
C GLU A 468 -33.77 -11.26 -2.93
N LYS A 469 -33.17 -12.16 -2.13
CA LYS A 469 -33.55 -12.43 -0.73
C LYS A 469 -33.00 -11.39 0.26
N GLN A 470 -32.41 -10.29 -0.22
CA GLN A 470 -31.73 -9.25 0.57
C GLN A 470 -30.52 -9.76 1.37
N LEU A 471 -29.86 -10.83 0.88
CA LEU A 471 -28.54 -11.25 1.34
C LEU A 471 -27.52 -10.63 0.37
N TRP A 472 -27.11 -9.39 0.65
CA TRP A 472 -26.35 -8.58 -0.30
C TRP A 472 -24.89 -9.03 -0.38
N THR A 473 -24.55 -9.76 -1.44
CA THR A 473 -23.26 -10.44 -1.59
C THR A 473 -22.14 -9.48 -1.95
N VAL A 474 -21.02 -9.57 -1.23
CA VAL A 474 -19.82 -8.71 -1.40
C VAL A 474 -18.53 -9.49 -1.64
N GLY A 475 -18.58 -10.81 -1.61
CA GLY A 475 -17.48 -11.68 -1.98
C GLY A 475 -17.97 -13.11 -2.18
N SER A 476 -17.43 -13.81 -3.15
CA SER A 476 -17.82 -15.19 -3.44
C SER A 476 -16.79 -15.87 -4.30
N GLN A 477 -16.68 -17.20 -4.19
CA GLN A 477 -16.00 -18.02 -5.18
C GLN A 477 -16.68 -19.40 -5.28
N PRO A 478 -16.65 -20.04 -6.48
CA PRO A 478 -17.14 -21.40 -6.63
C PRO A 478 -16.20 -22.44 -6.00
N ALA A 479 -16.67 -23.68 -5.87
CA ALA A 479 -15.79 -24.81 -5.60
C ALA A 479 -15.12 -25.25 -6.90
N VAL A 480 -13.81 -25.54 -6.84
CA VAL A 480 -13.01 -25.99 -7.98
C VAL A 480 -12.19 -27.19 -7.55
N ASN A 481 -12.30 -28.27 -8.32
CA ASN A 481 -11.58 -29.50 -8.08
C ASN A 481 -10.64 -29.81 -9.25
N CYS A 482 -9.36 -29.43 -9.12
CA CYS A 482 -8.29 -29.81 -10.05
C CYS A 482 -8.40 -29.16 -11.44
N ALA A 483 -8.66 -27.86 -11.52
CA ALA A 483 -8.59 -27.13 -12.78
C ALA A 483 -7.12 -26.97 -13.23
N PRO A 484 -6.79 -27.00 -14.53
CA PRO A 484 -5.45 -26.68 -15.02
C PRO A 484 -5.01 -25.27 -14.59
N SER A 485 -3.72 -25.08 -14.29
CA SER A 485 -3.15 -23.76 -13.95
C SER A 485 -3.29 -22.71 -15.05
N ASP A 486 -3.53 -23.13 -16.30
CA ASP A 486 -3.76 -22.29 -17.46
C ASP A 486 -5.24 -22.27 -17.92
N ASP A 487 -6.17 -22.74 -17.07
CA ASP A 487 -7.60 -22.60 -17.30
C ASP A 487 -7.98 -21.12 -17.42
N SER A 488 -8.81 -20.78 -18.41
CA SER A 488 -9.15 -19.38 -18.71
C SER A 488 -10.02 -18.71 -17.65
N ARG A 489 -10.64 -19.48 -16.74
CA ARG A 489 -11.53 -18.98 -15.69
C ARG A 489 -10.87 -19.02 -14.32
N PHE A 490 -10.20 -20.11 -14.00
CA PHE A 490 -9.66 -20.38 -12.66
C PHE A 490 -8.13 -20.39 -12.59
N GLY A 491 -7.45 -20.41 -13.74
CA GLY A 491 -6.01 -20.62 -13.83
C GLY A 491 -5.20 -19.44 -13.32
N TRP A 492 -4.16 -19.76 -12.54
CA TRP A 492 -3.12 -18.82 -12.13
C TRP A 492 -1.80 -19.58 -11.87
N GLY A 493 -0.70 -18.85 -11.80
CA GLY A 493 0.61 -19.41 -11.49
C GLY A 493 1.30 -20.14 -12.66
N PRO A 494 2.41 -20.86 -12.41
CA PRO A 494 3.18 -21.53 -13.45
C PRO A 494 2.36 -22.56 -14.23
N ARG A 495 2.62 -22.67 -15.54
CA ARG A 495 1.98 -23.69 -16.40
C ARG A 495 2.30 -25.11 -15.96
N GLY A 496 1.34 -26.02 -16.21
CA GLY A 496 1.47 -27.45 -15.90
C GLY A 496 1.13 -27.79 -14.44
N GLY A 497 0.52 -26.87 -13.70
CA GLY A 497 -0.01 -27.10 -12.36
C GLY A 497 -1.52 -27.33 -12.33
N TYR A 498 -2.05 -27.43 -11.12
CA TYR A 498 -3.48 -27.62 -10.84
C TYR A 498 -3.97 -26.69 -9.73
N ILE A 499 -5.18 -26.14 -9.91
CA ILE A 499 -5.84 -25.19 -9.02
C ILE A 499 -7.05 -25.84 -8.33
N PHE A 500 -7.26 -25.46 -7.08
CA PHE A 500 -8.34 -25.92 -6.24
C PHE A 500 -8.95 -24.75 -5.45
N GLN A 501 -10.27 -24.77 -5.26
CA GLN A 501 -11.00 -23.77 -4.49
C GLN A 501 -12.09 -24.43 -3.63
N LYS A 502 -12.21 -24.00 -2.37
CA LYS A 502 -13.42 -24.22 -1.57
C LYS A 502 -14.44 -23.14 -1.91
N SER A 503 -15.71 -23.49 -2.03
CA SER A 503 -16.75 -22.47 -2.20
C SER A 503 -16.91 -21.62 -0.93
N PHE A 504 -17.01 -20.31 -1.09
CA PHE A 504 -17.44 -19.41 -0.02
C PHE A 504 -18.36 -18.33 -0.55
N VAL A 505 -19.15 -17.75 0.34
CA VAL A 505 -19.93 -16.55 0.07
C VAL A 505 -19.88 -15.62 1.27
N GLU A 506 -19.79 -14.33 1.01
CA GLU A 506 -19.89 -13.28 2.00
C GLU A 506 -20.97 -12.27 1.62
N PHE A 507 -21.81 -11.90 2.58
CA PHE A 507 -22.94 -11.02 2.36
C PHE A 507 -23.29 -10.20 3.60
N PHE A 508 -24.02 -9.11 3.38
CA PHE A 508 -24.74 -8.39 4.44
C PHE A 508 -26.12 -9.01 4.65
N ALA A 509 -26.51 -9.21 5.91
CA ALA A 509 -27.82 -9.76 6.29
C ALA A 509 -28.40 -9.05 7.52
N LYS A 510 -29.73 -9.04 7.62
CA LYS A 510 -30.41 -8.67 8.87
C LYS A 510 -30.16 -9.73 9.94
N GLU A 511 -30.31 -9.34 11.20
CA GLU A 511 -30.06 -10.22 12.34
C GLU A 511 -30.97 -11.46 12.37
N ASP A 512 -32.24 -11.33 12.00
CA ASP A 512 -33.18 -12.44 11.88
C ASP A 512 -32.79 -13.42 10.76
N GLN A 513 -32.34 -12.90 9.61
CA GLN A 513 -31.82 -13.71 8.51
C GLN A 513 -30.56 -14.46 8.91
N TRP A 514 -29.61 -13.78 9.57
CA TRP A 514 -28.38 -14.41 10.05
C TRP A 514 -28.68 -15.51 11.07
N ASN A 515 -29.54 -15.24 12.06
CA ASN A 515 -29.93 -16.24 13.07
C ASN A 515 -30.58 -17.48 12.44
N ALA A 516 -31.43 -17.29 11.42
CA ALA A 516 -32.04 -18.41 10.71
C ALA A 516 -31.01 -19.25 9.93
N ILE A 517 -30.03 -18.61 9.28
CA ILE A 517 -28.95 -19.31 8.57
C ILE A 517 -28.07 -20.07 9.57
N LYS A 518 -27.66 -19.40 10.66
CA LYS A 518 -26.84 -19.98 11.72
C LYS A 518 -27.46 -21.24 12.32
N GLU A 519 -28.77 -21.21 12.57
CA GLU A 519 -29.50 -22.37 13.09
C GLU A 519 -29.51 -23.56 12.11
N ARG A 520 -29.55 -23.31 10.79
CA ARG A 520 -29.51 -24.36 9.76
C ARG A 520 -28.15 -25.03 9.64
N ILE A 521 -27.06 -24.29 9.84
CA ILE A 521 -25.69 -24.76 9.64
C ILE A 521 -25.01 -25.28 10.92
N LYS A 522 -25.63 -25.11 12.09
CA LYS A 522 -25.00 -25.33 13.40
C LYS A 522 -24.41 -26.73 13.62
N ASP A 523 -25.01 -27.75 13.00
CA ASP A 523 -24.65 -29.16 13.18
C ASP A 523 -23.77 -29.68 12.02
N ASP A 524 -23.41 -28.82 11.05
CA ASP A 524 -22.62 -29.20 9.89
C ASP A 524 -21.13 -28.94 10.13
N SER A 525 -20.38 -30.04 10.34
CA SER A 525 -18.91 -30.00 10.50
C SER A 525 -18.13 -29.57 9.25
N GLN A 526 -18.76 -29.54 8.08
CA GLN A 526 -18.15 -29.09 6.82
C GLN A 526 -18.30 -27.58 6.60
N ILE A 527 -18.96 -26.87 7.50
CA ILE A 527 -19.19 -25.42 7.36
C ILE A 527 -18.39 -24.67 8.41
N SER A 528 -17.70 -23.62 7.97
CA SER A 528 -17.13 -22.61 8.86
C SER A 528 -17.70 -21.24 8.53
N TYR A 529 -17.84 -20.39 9.55
CA TYR A 529 -18.31 -19.03 9.36
C TYR A 529 -17.62 -18.02 10.26
N TYR A 530 -17.61 -16.78 9.78
CA TYR A 530 -17.33 -15.58 10.56
C TYR A 530 -18.48 -14.59 10.36
N ALA A 531 -19.00 -14.03 11.44
CA ALA A 531 -20.08 -13.05 11.38
C ALA A 531 -19.80 -11.90 12.34
N GLY A 532 -20.08 -10.66 11.94
CA GLY A 532 -19.95 -9.53 12.84
C GLY A 532 -20.68 -8.27 12.40
N THR A 533 -20.97 -7.39 13.36
CA THR A 533 -21.59 -6.10 13.11
C THR A 533 -20.58 -4.96 13.20
N ARG A 534 -20.95 -3.76 12.73
CA ARG A 534 -20.14 -2.54 12.89
C ARG A 534 -19.75 -2.27 14.34
N ARG A 535 -20.65 -2.52 15.31
CA ARG A 535 -20.46 -2.22 16.74
C ARG A 535 -19.77 -3.35 17.51
N GLY A 536 -18.94 -4.15 16.84
CA GLY A 536 -18.04 -5.09 17.49
C GLY A 536 -18.64 -6.44 17.91
N ARG A 537 -19.95 -6.68 17.74
CA ARG A 537 -20.48 -8.05 17.89
C ARG A 537 -19.80 -8.95 16.88
N PHE A 538 -19.41 -10.14 17.32
CA PHE A 538 -18.66 -11.10 16.53
C PHE A 538 -19.04 -12.51 16.96
N GLU A 539 -19.23 -13.39 15.98
CA GLU A 539 -19.58 -14.80 16.16
C GLU A 539 -18.82 -15.65 15.14
N SER A 540 -18.34 -16.82 15.56
CA SER A 540 -17.71 -17.81 14.68
C SER A 540 -17.84 -19.21 15.31
N ASN A 541 -17.77 -20.25 14.47
CA ASN A 541 -17.58 -21.63 14.91
C ASN A 541 -16.11 -22.11 14.77
N MET A 542 -15.19 -21.22 14.43
CA MET A 542 -13.75 -21.45 14.34
C MET A 542 -13.04 -20.97 15.60
N ALA A 543 -11.88 -21.54 15.92
CA ALA A 543 -10.99 -20.94 16.91
C ALA A 543 -10.29 -19.69 16.32
N ALA A 544 -9.90 -18.75 17.18
CA ALA A 544 -9.27 -17.49 16.75
C ALA A 544 -7.92 -17.68 16.04
N THR A 545 -7.26 -18.82 16.25
CA THR A 545 -5.99 -19.19 15.60
C THR A 545 -6.18 -20.00 14.33
N ASP A 546 -7.40 -20.41 14.01
CA ASP A 546 -7.65 -21.21 12.83
C ASP A 546 -7.64 -20.35 11.58
N ALA A 547 -7.15 -20.92 10.48
CA ALA A 547 -7.09 -20.29 9.17
C ALA A 547 -7.62 -21.26 8.11
N ASN A 548 -8.53 -20.77 7.27
CA ASN A 548 -9.08 -21.53 6.17
C ASN A 548 -8.37 -21.18 4.87
N ALA A 549 -7.50 -22.07 4.38
CA ALA A 549 -7.07 -22.03 2.99
C ALA A 549 -8.28 -22.34 2.10
N VAL A 550 -8.69 -21.37 1.29
CA VAL A 550 -9.86 -21.48 0.40
C VAL A 550 -9.47 -21.54 -1.07
N THR A 551 -8.26 -21.13 -1.44
CA THR A 551 -7.71 -21.33 -2.79
C THR A 551 -6.26 -21.80 -2.68
N TRP A 552 -5.90 -22.84 -3.42
CA TRP A 552 -4.52 -23.34 -3.46
C TRP A 552 -4.16 -23.91 -4.83
N GLY A 553 -2.86 -23.95 -5.11
CA GLY A 553 -2.28 -24.43 -6.36
C GLY A 553 -1.10 -25.36 -6.12
N ILE A 554 -0.98 -26.38 -6.96
CA ILE A 554 0.14 -27.34 -6.96
C ILE A 554 0.86 -27.21 -8.30
N PHE A 555 2.14 -26.86 -8.26
CA PHE A 555 2.93 -26.56 -9.47
C PHE A 555 4.19 -27.44 -9.56
N PRO A 556 4.63 -27.82 -10.78
CA PRO A 556 5.84 -28.61 -10.96
C PRO A 556 7.08 -27.94 -10.36
N GLY A 557 7.79 -28.66 -9.48
CA GLY A 557 9.06 -28.20 -8.88
C GLY A 557 8.93 -27.06 -7.87
N LYS A 558 7.73 -26.77 -7.36
CA LYS A 558 7.46 -25.73 -6.35
C LYS A 558 6.72 -26.32 -5.15
N GLU A 559 6.75 -25.64 -4.01
CA GLU A 559 5.89 -25.94 -2.87
C GLU A 559 4.42 -25.57 -3.17
N ILE A 560 3.48 -26.06 -2.35
CA ILE A 560 2.06 -25.72 -2.49
C ILE A 560 1.87 -24.23 -2.19
N ALA A 561 1.20 -23.52 -3.08
CA ALA A 561 0.86 -22.11 -2.90
C ALA A 561 -0.60 -21.98 -2.44
N GLN A 562 -0.86 -21.17 -1.42
CA GLN A 562 -2.19 -20.92 -0.84
C GLN A 562 -2.50 -19.41 -0.80
N PRO A 563 -2.82 -18.79 -1.96
CA PRO A 563 -2.91 -17.34 -2.07
C PRO A 563 -4.12 -16.72 -1.35
N THR A 564 -5.13 -17.52 -1.00
CA THR A 564 -6.40 -17.01 -0.45
C THR A 564 -6.72 -17.75 0.84
N ILE A 565 -6.70 -16.99 1.95
CA ILE A 565 -6.95 -17.49 3.29
C ILE A 565 -8.07 -16.64 3.93
N ILE A 566 -8.97 -17.30 4.65
CA ILE A 566 -9.99 -16.64 5.47
C ILE A 566 -9.73 -17.02 6.93
N GLU A 567 -9.47 -16.01 7.75
CA GLU A 567 -9.17 -16.15 9.19
C GLU A 567 -9.79 -14.99 9.99
N GLU A 568 -9.86 -15.14 11.31
CA GLU A 568 -10.56 -14.18 12.19
C GLU A 568 -9.97 -12.76 12.08
N VAL A 569 -8.64 -12.64 12.05
CA VAL A 569 -7.94 -11.35 11.98
C VAL A 569 -8.26 -10.64 10.66
N SER A 570 -8.14 -11.36 9.54
CA SER A 570 -8.48 -10.84 8.21
C SER A 570 -9.94 -10.40 8.13
N PHE A 571 -10.86 -11.22 8.63
CA PHE A 571 -12.28 -10.91 8.64
C PHE A 571 -12.60 -9.68 9.47
N LYS A 572 -12.02 -9.53 10.67
CA LYS A 572 -12.25 -8.36 11.53
C LYS A 572 -11.76 -7.07 10.88
N ALA A 573 -10.57 -7.08 10.28
CA ALA A 573 -10.02 -5.94 9.56
C ALA A 573 -10.88 -5.58 8.34
N TRP A 574 -11.28 -6.58 7.54
CA TRP A 574 -12.18 -6.37 6.41
C TRP A 574 -13.55 -5.86 6.85
N ARG A 575 -14.13 -6.39 7.93
CA ARG A 575 -15.43 -5.96 8.45
C ARG A 575 -15.46 -4.46 8.72
N GLU A 576 -14.40 -3.91 9.32
CA GLU A 576 -14.32 -2.47 9.59
C GLU A 576 -14.39 -1.64 8.29
N GLU A 577 -13.64 -2.06 7.28
CA GLU A 577 -13.64 -1.45 5.95
C GLU A 577 -14.98 -1.62 5.22
N ALA A 578 -15.55 -2.82 5.23
CA ALA A 578 -16.82 -3.13 4.57
C ALA A 578 -17.96 -2.27 5.11
N PHE A 579 -17.98 -2.00 6.43
CA PHE A 579 -18.93 -1.07 7.03
C PHE A 579 -18.57 0.40 6.81
N ALA A 580 -17.28 0.75 6.68
CA ALA A 580 -16.87 2.09 6.28
C ALA A 580 -17.33 2.42 4.84
N LEU A 581 -17.32 1.45 3.92
CA LEU A 581 -17.84 1.62 2.56
C LEU A 581 -19.34 1.94 2.51
N TRP A 582 -20.15 1.40 3.43
CA TRP A 582 -21.54 1.84 3.57
C TRP A 582 -21.63 3.32 3.96
N SER A 583 -20.77 3.77 4.88
CA SER A 583 -20.70 5.17 5.24
C SER A 583 -20.22 5.99 4.03
N GLU A 584 -19.23 5.54 3.27
CA GLU A 584 -18.81 6.22 2.03
C GLU A 584 -19.93 6.31 0.98
N TRP A 585 -20.82 5.32 0.89
CA TRP A 585 -21.99 5.39 0.03
C TRP A 585 -23.06 6.34 0.59
N GLU A 586 -23.30 6.33 1.91
CA GLU A 586 -24.21 7.27 2.59
C GLU A 586 -23.85 8.72 2.27
N ARG A 587 -22.54 8.99 2.23
CA ARG A 587 -21.93 10.29 2.01
C ARG A 587 -22.15 10.87 0.61
N LEU A 588 -22.68 10.10 -0.34
CA LEU A 588 -23.10 10.62 -1.63
C LEU A 588 -24.39 11.45 -1.57
N TYR A 589 -25.12 11.39 -0.44
CA TYR A 589 -26.44 11.98 -0.29
C TYR A 589 -26.50 12.94 0.89
N GLU A 590 -27.47 13.84 0.84
CA GLU A 590 -27.64 14.87 1.85
C GLU A 590 -27.85 14.31 3.27
N PRO A 591 -27.17 14.85 4.30
CA PRO A 591 -27.34 14.43 5.67
C PRO A 591 -28.80 14.44 6.11
N GLY A 592 -29.31 13.27 6.51
CA GLY A 592 -30.69 13.14 6.95
C GLY A 592 -31.72 12.94 5.84
N SER A 593 -31.31 12.95 4.56
CA SER A 593 -32.16 12.53 3.43
C SER A 593 -32.65 11.07 3.60
N PRO A 594 -33.74 10.66 2.92
CA PRO A 594 -34.21 9.27 2.97
C PRO A 594 -33.12 8.25 2.66
N ALA A 595 -32.29 8.52 1.63
CA ALA A 595 -31.19 7.66 1.23
C ALA A 595 -30.08 7.59 2.28
N ALA A 596 -29.62 8.73 2.80
CA ALA A 596 -28.61 8.76 3.85
C ALA A 596 -29.09 8.01 5.11
N ARG A 597 -30.35 8.22 5.52
CA ARG A 597 -30.92 7.51 6.67
C ARG A 597 -31.01 6.00 6.45
N LEU A 598 -31.39 5.56 5.25
CA LEU A 598 -31.47 4.14 4.92
C LEU A 598 -30.09 3.48 5.00
N LEU A 599 -29.09 4.06 4.34
CA LEU A 599 -27.73 3.52 4.33
C LEU A 599 -27.12 3.49 5.73
N ARG A 600 -27.36 4.54 6.53
CA ARG A 600 -26.98 4.55 7.95
C ARG A 600 -27.64 3.42 8.74
N GLN A 601 -28.94 3.20 8.56
CA GLN A 601 -29.67 2.12 9.24
C GLN A 601 -29.13 0.75 8.86
N VAL A 602 -28.79 0.52 7.59
CA VAL A 602 -28.12 -0.72 7.14
C VAL A 602 -26.81 -0.89 7.89
N THR A 603 -25.97 0.15 7.88
CA THR A 603 -24.65 0.16 8.51
C THR A 603 -24.70 -0.16 10.00
N GLU A 604 -25.74 0.28 10.71
CA GLU A 604 -25.87 0.09 12.16
C GLU A 604 -26.50 -1.25 12.55
N ARG A 605 -27.33 -1.86 11.69
CA ARG A 605 -28.20 -2.99 12.06
C ARG A 605 -27.85 -4.30 11.38
N PHE A 606 -27.11 -4.28 10.28
CA PHE A 606 -26.79 -5.49 9.52
C PHE A 606 -25.55 -6.20 10.08
N TRP A 607 -25.48 -7.50 9.81
CA TRP A 607 -24.32 -8.34 10.00
C TRP A 607 -23.59 -8.48 8.67
N LEU A 608 -22.27 -8.43 8.71
CA LEU A 608 -21.42 -9.01 7.66
C LEU A 608 -21.21 -10.48 8.03
N VAL A 609 -21.44 -11.39 7.07
CA VAL A 609 -21.36 -12.83 7.28
C VAL A 609 -20.56 -13.46 6.16
N SER A 610 -19.53 -14.23 6.49
CA SER A 610 -18.74 -15.06 5.57
C SER A 610 -18.93 -16.53 5.92
N ILE A 611 -19.29 -17.36 4.93
CA ILE A 611 -19.52 -18.80 5.08
C ILE A 611 -18.66 -19.55 4.06
N VAL A 612 -17.90 -20.53 4.54
CA VAL A 612 -17.06 -21.42 3.72
C VAL A 612 -17.60 -22.84 3.85
N HIS A 613 -17.72 -23.55 2.73
CA HIS A 613 -18.00 -24.99 2.72
C HIS A 613 -16.71 -25.76 2.39
N HIS A 614 -16.36 -26.76 3.22
CA HIS A 614 -15.07 -27.44 3.16
C HIS A 614 -14.99 -28.56 2.12
N ASP A 615 -16.13 -29.11 1.71
CA ASP A 615 -16.18 -30.09 0.61
C ASP A 615 -16.06 -29.39 -0.74
N TYR A 616 -14.83 -29.14 -1.18
CA TYR A 616 -14.52 -28.54 -2.48
C TYR A 616 -14.85 -29.45 -3.68
N LYS A 617 -15.29 -30.70 -3.45
CA LYS A 617 -15.67 -31.64 -4.51
C LYS A 617 -17.14 -31.56 -4.88
N ASP A 618 -18.00 -31.09 -3.96
CA ASP A 618 -19.41 -30.84 -4.24
C ASP A 618 -19.63 -29.35 -4.52
N GLU A 619 -19.71 -29.01 -5.82
CA GLU A 619 -19.93 -27.65 -6.32
C GLU A 619 -21.23 -27.00 -5.79
N SER A 620 -22.19 -27.81 -5.37
CA SER A 620 -23.51 -27.36 -4.91
C SER A 620 -23.64 -27.21 -3.40
N ALA A 621 -22.66 -27.69 -2.63
CA ALA A 621 -22.82 -27.92 -1.18
C ALA A 621 -23.12 -26.63 -0.39
N LEU A 622 -22.35 -25.56 -0.63
CA LEU A 622 -22.59 -24.26 -0.01
C LEU A 622 -23.98 -23.71 -0.35
N TRP A 623 -24.40 -23.84 -1.61
CA TRP A 623 -25.58 -23.16 -2.12
C TRP A 623 -26.88 -23.79 -1.60
N LYS A 624 -26.86 -25.10 -1.27
CA LYS A 624 -27.99 -25.83 -0.64
C LYS A 624 -28.44 -25.21 0.70
N ILE A 625 -27.58 -24.47 1.39
CA ILE A 625 -27.91 -23.78 2.66
C ILE A 625 -29.04 -22.76 2.48
N PHE A 626 -29.11 -22.15 1.30
CA PHE A 626 -29.92 -20.97 1.03
C PHE A 626 -31.20 -21.26 0.24
N VAL A 627 -31.43 -22.51 -0.15
CA VAL A 627 -32.62 -22.94 -0.88
C VAL A 627 -33.87 -22.87 0.00
#